data_AF-A0A926US96-F1
#
_entry.id   AF-A0A926US96-F1
#
_cell.length_a   1.000
_cell.length_b   1.000
_cell.length_c   1.000
_cell.angle_alpha   90.00
_cell.angle_beta   90.00
_cell.angle_gamma   90.00
#
_symmetry.space_group_name_H-M   'P 1'
#
loop_
_entity.id
_entity.type
_entity.pdbx_description
1 polymer ?
#
loop_
_entity_poly.entity_id
_entity_poly.type
_entity_poly.pdbx_seq_one_letter_code
_entity_poly.pdbx_strand_id
1 'polypeptide(L)'
;MDTITKVNQLSFAQGFGSKSAFIIKLTDSKFDNFAGAKLLAKVESWVAANALLNDNDLPQLIVDMENVEFIDSQGLRKLLAALKLMQSQSSNLILCSQQPSVNLVFEITRFDQVFAIFPCFDSLVASSVLLNQEQSQYLLAA
;
A
#
# COMPACT_ATOMS: atom_id res chain seq x y z
N MET A 1 -13.55 18.94 -11.69
CA MET A 1 -12.62 19.70 -10.83
C MET A 1 -12.05 18.69 -9.85
N ASP A 2 -11.01 17.98 -10.27
CA ASP A 2 -10.43 16.90 -9.49
C ASP A 2 -9.35 17.47 -8.57
N THR A 3 -9.68 17.56 -7.28
CA THR A 3 -8.73 17.96 -6.24
C THR A 3 -7.76 16.80 -6.03
N ILE A 4 -6.61 16.87 -6.69
CA ILE A 4 -5.42 16.08 -6.36
C ILE A 4 -4.95 16.58 -5.00
N THR A 5 -5.43 15.98 -3.92
CA THR A 5 -4.81 16.16 -2.62
C THR A 5 -3.47 15.42 -2.66
N LYS A 6 -2.40 16.14 -3.01
CA LYS A 6 -1.03 15.80 -2.59
C LYS A 6 -1.05 15.87 -1.06
N VAL A 7 -1.49 14.80 -0.40
CA VAL A 7 -1.25 14.64 1.03
C VAL A 7 0.25 14.43 1.16
N ASN A 8 0.85 15.34 1.92
CA ASN A 8 2.23 15.42 2.38
C ASN A 8 3.10 14.17 2.12
N GLN A 9 4.32 14.42 1.63
CA GLN A 9 5.47 13.64 2.07
C GLN A 9 5.50 13.70 3.60
N LEU A 10 4.82 12.75 4.26
CA LEU A 10 5.03 12.49 5.65
C LEU A 10 6.39 11.82 5.73
N SER A 11 7.39 12.60 6.09
CA SER A 11 8.64 12.09 6.62
C SER A 11 8.29 11.30 7.88
N PHE A 12 8.03 10.00 7.71
CA PHE A 12 7.84 9.08 8.81
C PHE A 12 9.15 9.01 9.57
N ALA A 13 9.28 9.84 10.61
CA ALA A 13 10.31 9.67 11.60
C ALA A 13 10.06 8.32 12.29
N GLN A 14 11.02 7.41 12.11
CA GLN A 14 11.29 6.26 12.96
C GLN A 14 10.23 5.14 12.88
N GLY A 15 10.43 4.16 11.98
CA GLY A 15 9.70 2.88 12.11
C GLY A 15 9.37 2.08 10.85
N PHE A 16 10.18 2.12 9.79
CA PHE A 16 10.34 1.08 8.76
C PHE A 16 11.79 1.28 8.30
N GLY A 17 12.72 0.38 8.65
CA GLY A 17 14.17 0.63 8.50
C GLY A 17 14.53 1.43 7.25
N SER A 18 14.86 2.72 7.42
CA SER A 18 15.19 3.70 6.36
C SER A 18 14.33 3.74 5.07
N LYS A 19 13.22 3.01 4.97
CA LYS A 19 12.39 2.91 3.76
C LYS A 19 11.18 3.80 3.92
N SER A 20 11.13 4.83 3.09
CA SER A 20 9.98 5.72 2.99
C SER A 20 8.74 4.96 2.50
N ALA A 21 7.56 5.50 2.76
CA ALA A 21 6.30 4.95 2.25
C ALA A 21 5.52 6.03 1.48
N PHE A 22 4.86 5.62 0.41
CA PHE A 22 3.97 6.45 -0.40
C PHE A 22 2.54 5.98 -0.19
N ILE A 23 1.63 6.91 0.12
CA ILE A 23 0.24 6.59 0.44
C ILE A 23 -0.67 7.05 -0.71
N ILE A 24 -1.55 6.17 -1.16
CA ILE A 24 -2.64 6.48 -2.07
C ILE A 24 -3.96 6.19 -1.37
N LYS A 25 -4.72 7.24 -1.07
CA LYS A 25 -6.10 7.11 -0.62
C LYS A 25 -7.05 6.97 -1.79
N LEU A 26 -7.86 5.91 -1.77
CA LEU A 26 -8.94 5.72 -2.73
C LEU A 26 -10.15 6.53 -2.29
N THR A 27 -10.67 7.34 -3.20
CA THR A 27 -11.82 8.22 -2.96
C THR A 27 -13.12 7.66 -3.50
N ASP A 28 -13.04 6.75 -4.48
CA ASP A 28 -14.19 6.15 -5.13
C ASP A 28 -14.75 5.02 -4.24
N SER A 29 -16.07 4.99 -4.04
CA SER A 29 -16.71 3.92 -3.27
C SER A 29 -16.71 2.56 -3.96
N LYS A 30 -16.46 2.58 -5.27
CA LYS A 30 -16.42 1.39 -6.12
C LYS A 30 -15.03 1.20 -6.70
N PHE A 31 -14.41 0.06 -6.41
CA PHE A 31 -13.14 -0.35 -6.98
C PHE A 31 -13.34 -1.37 -8.10
N ASP A 32 -13.59 -0.87 -9.30
CA ASP A 32 -13.76 -1.68 -10.51
C ASP A 32 -12.58 -1.51 -11.48
N ASN A 33 -12.75 -1.93 -12.74
CA ASN A 33 -11.72 -1.79 -13.77
C ASN A 33 -11.24 -0.34 -13.95
N PHE A 34 -12.13 0.65 -13.85
CA PHE A 34 -11.78 2.05 -14.11
C PHE A 34 -10.98 2.64 -12.94
N ALA A 35 -11.50 2.48 -11.71
CA ALA A 35 -10.78 2.89 -10.50
C ALA A 35 -9.44 2.17 -10.37
N GLY A 36 -9.41 0.86 -10.66
CA GLY A 36 -8.20 0.06 -10.65
C GLY A 36 -7.18 0.47 -11.73
N ALA A 37 -7.63 0.82 -12.93
CA ALA A 37 -6.74 1.32 -13.98
C ALA A 37 -6.13 2.68 -13.60
N LYS A 38 -6.92 3.57 -12.98
CA LYS A 38 -6.44 4.86 -12.47
C LYS A 38 -5.37 4.67 -11.39
N LEU A 39 -5.58 3.74 -10.46
CA LEU A 39 -4.57 3.37 -9.47
C LEU A 39 -3.29 2.86 -10.14
N LEU A 40 -3.41 1.89 -11.04
CA LEU A 40 -2.26 1.27 -11.71
C LEU A 40 -1.43 2.29 -12.49
N ALA A 41 -2.07 3.15 -13.28
CA ALA A 41 -1.37 4.21 -14.03
C ALA A 41 -0.62 5.18 -13.11
N LYS A 42 -1.19 5.49 -11.94
CA LYS A 42 -0.53 6.33 -10.93
C LYS A 42 0.69 5.63 -10.34
N VAL A 43 0.61 4.33 -10.08
CA VAL A 43 1.75 3.53 -9.58
C VAL A 43 2.83 3.43 -10.65
N GLU A 44 2.49 3.14 -11.90
CA GLU A 44 3.44 3.09 -13.03
C GLU A 44 4.17 4.41 -13.21
N SER A 45 3.45 5.54 -13.20
CA SER A 45 4.04 6.87 -13.31
C SER A 45 4.98 7.16 -12.14
N TRP A 46 4.59 6.79 -10.92
CA TRP A 46 5.40 7.02 -9.73
C TRP A 46 6.65 6.13 -9.69
N VAL A 47 6.54 4.87 -10.09
CA VAL A 47 7.69 3.95 -10.23
C VAL A 47 8.68 4.49 -11.25
N ALA A 48 8.20 4.89 -12.44
CA ALA A 48 9.03 5.45 -13.49
C ALA A 48 9.75 6.72 -13.03
N ALA A 49 9.07 7.60 -12.29
CA ALA A 49 9.68 8.81 -11.74
C ALA A 49 10.78 8.50 -10.72
N ASN A 50 10.58 7.51 -9.84
CA ASN A 50 11.58 7.13 -8.85
C ASN A 50 12.78 6.40 -9.47
N ALA A 51 12.56 5.60 -10.51
CA ALA A 51 13.63 4.91 -11.24
C ALA A 51 14.63 5.89 -11.89
N LEU A 52 14.21 7.12 -12.18
CA LEU A 52 15.08 8.18 -12.72
C LEU A 52 15.81 8.99 -11.64
N LEU A 53 15.27 9.02 -10.42
CA LEU A 53 15.72 9.93 -9.35
C LEU A 53 16.54 9.23 -8.26
N ASN A 54 16.24 7.97 -7.96
CA ASN A 54 16.78 7.26 -6.81
C ASN A 54 17.52 5.98 -7.23
N ASP A 55 18.70 5.78 -6.65
CA ASP A 55 19.66 4.73 -6.97
C ASP A 55 19.31 3.40 -6.27
N ASN A 56 18.09 2.88 -6.50
CA ASN A 56 17.63 1.50 -6.19
C ASN A 56 16.74 1.24 -4.95
N ASP A 57 16.13 2.24 -4.31
CA ASP A 57 15.13 1.95 -3.26
C ASP A 57 13.78 2.63 -3.50
N LEU A 58 12.82 1.85 -4.00
CA LEU A 58 11.45 2.31 -4.18
C LEU A 58 10.71 2.23 -2.83
N PRO A 59 10.10 3.33 -2.37
CA PRO A 59 9.30 3.35 -1.14
C PRO A 59 8.21 2.27 -1.13
N GLN A 60 7.75 1.83 0.04
CA GLN A 60 6.56 0.97 0.11
C GLN A 60 5.30 1.72 -0.33
N LEU A 61 4.37 1.04 -0.98
CA LEU A 61 3.08 1.62 -1.35
C LEU A 61 1.99 1.20 -0.36
N ILE A 62 1.32 2.17 0.25
CA ILE A 62 0.15 1.95 1.10
C ILE A 62 -1.08 2.42 0.34
N VAL A 63 -2.09 1.56 0.21
CA VAL A 63 -3.38 1.90 -0.39
C VAL A 63 -4.44 1.94 0.71
N ASP A 64 -4.92 3.14 1.01
CA ASP A 64 -6.01 3.37 1.96
C ASP A 64 -7.35 3.18 1.24
N MET A 65 -8.10 2.18 1.70
CA MET A 65 -9.38 1.73 1.14
C MET A 65 -10.59 2.15 1.98
N GLU A 66 -10.46 3.11 2.90
CA GLU A 66 -11.53 3.55 3.82
C GLU A 66 -12.87 3.83 3.11
N ASN A 67 -12.82 4.46 1.94
CA ASN A 67 -14.04 4.81 1.20
C ASN A 67 -14.57 3.69 0.32
N VAL A 68 -13.83 2.59 0.12
CA VAL A 68 -14.19 1.53 -0.83
C VAL A 68 -15.20 0.59 -0.19
N GLU A 69 -16.43 0.62 -0.70
CA GLU A 69 -17.55 -0.21 -0.26
C GLU A 69 -17.73 -1.46 -1.12
N PHE A 70 -17.28 -1.40 -2.38
CA PHE A 70 -17.44 -2.48 -3.34
C PHE A 70 -16.18 -2.71 -4.17
N ILE A 71 -15.86 -3.96 -4.44
CA ILE A 71 -14.77 -4.36 -5.34
C ILE A 71 -15.21 -5.51 -6.25
N ASP A 72 -14.86 -5.46 -7.54
CA ASP A 72 -15.11 -6.54 -8.50
C ASP A 72 -13.84 -7.30 -8.92
N SER A 73 -14.03 -8.36 -9.70
CA SER A 73 -12.91 -9.17 -10.20
C SER A 73 -11.91 -8.38 -11.07
N GLN A 74 -12.35 -7.31 -11.72
CA GLN A 74 -11.48 -6.50 -12.57
C GLN A 74 -10.61 -5.58 -11.71
N GLY A 75 -11.21 -4.94 -10.70
CA GLY A 75 -10.50 -4.19 -9.68
C GLY A 75 -9.43 -5.05 -9.01
N LEU A 76 -9.79 -6.25 -8.54
CA LEU A 76 -8.84 -7.20 -7.93
C LEU A 76 -7.64 -7.50 -8.85
N ARG A 77 -7.87 -7.72 -10.15
CA ARG A 77 -6.79 -7.95 -11.13
C ARG A 77 -5.86 -6.74 -11.25
N LYS A 78 -6.38 -5.51 -11.14
CA LYS A 78 -5.56 -4.28 -11.15
C LYS A 78 -4.73 -4.12 -9.88
N LEU A 79 -5.28 -4.45 -8.71
CA LEU A 79 -4.50 -4.50 -7.46
C LEU A 79 -3.36 -5.51 -7.54
N LEU A 80 -3.63 -6.71 -8.07
CA LEU A 80 -2.61 -7.72 -8.25
C LEU A 80 -1.51 -7.27 -9.23
N ALA A 81 -1.88 -6.56 -10.31
CA ALA A 81 -0.92 -5.97 -11.24
C ALA A 81 -0.04 -4.92 -10.54
N ALA A 82 -0.64 -4.04 -9.73
CA ALA A 82 0.10 -3.04 -8.96
C ALA A 82 1.06 -3.68 -7.94
N LEU A 83 0.63 -4.73 -7.23
CA LEU A 83 1.49 -5.48 -6.31
C LEU A 83 2.71 -6.07 -7.03
N LYS A 84 2.48 -6.74 -8.17
CA LYS A 84 3.56 -7.31 -8.98
C LYS A 84 4.54 -6.25 -9.48
N LEU A 85 4.04 -5.09 -9.87
CA LEU A 85 4.87 -3.96 -10.27
C LEU A 85 5.76 -3.47 -9.11
N MET A 86 5.20 -3.30 -7.91
CA MET A 86 5.97 -2.91 -6.73
C MET A 86 7.03 -3.96 -6.36
N GLN A 87 6.67 -5.24 -6.39
CA GLN A 87 7.59 -6.35 -6.11
C GLN A 87 8.74 -6.45 -7.11
N SER A 88 8.50 -6.11 -8.39
CA SER A 88 9.56 -6.05 -9.41
C SER A 88 10.64 -5.01 -9.10
N GLN A 89 10.32 -4.03 -8.24
CA GLN A 89 11.21 -2.97 -7.78
C GLN A 89 11.71 -3.21 -6.34
N SER A 90 11.66 -4.47 -5.87
CA SER A 90 12.03 -4.86 -4.50
C SER A 90 11.30 -4.07 -3.40
N SER A 91 10.07 -3.63 -3.71
CA SER A 91 9.17 -2.94 -2.81
C SER A 91 7.86 -3.72 -2.63
N ASN A 92 6.98 -3.26 -1.76
CA ASN A 92 5.74 -3.96 -1.43
C ASN A 92 4.52 -3.04 -1.50
N LEU A 93 3.35 -3.65 -1.66
CA LEU A 93 2.05 -2.99 -1.63
C LEU A 93 1.25 -3.50 -0.43
N ILE A 94 0.86 -2.57 0.44
CA ILE A 94 0.11 -2.80 1.65
C ILE A 94 -1.28 -2.18 1.49
N LEU A 95 -2.31 -2.87 1.95
CA LEU A 95 -3.68 -2.37 1.93
C LEU A 95 -4.12 -2.07 3.37
N CYS A 96 -4.86 -0.97 3.58
CA CYS A 96 -5.43 -0.67 4.88
C CYS A 96 -6.84 -0.09 4.82
N SER A 97 -7.51 -0.11 5.98
CA SER A 97 -8.81 0.54 6.20
C SER A 97 -9.95 0.00 5.32
N GLN A 98 -9.92 -1.27 4.93
CA GLN A 98 -10.99 -1.86 4.12
C GLN A 98 -12.29 -1.95 4.92
N GLN A 99 -13.40 -1.69 4.25
CA GLN A 99 -14.72 -1.94 4.83
C GLN A 99 -15.03 -3.45 4.92
N PRO A 100 -15.93 -3.88 5.83
CA PRO A 100 -16.27 -5.29 6.00
C PRO A 100 -16.70 -6.02 4.73
N SER A 101 -17.41 -5.33 3.81
CA SER A 101 -17.82 -5.88 2.51
C SER A 101 -16.62 -6.24 1.64
N VAL A 102 -15.59 -5.40 1.60
CA VAL A 102 -14.35 -5.63 0.84
C VAL A 102 -13.51 -6.72 1.49
N ASN A 103 -13.43 -6.75 2.83
CA ASN A 103 -12.74 -7.81 3.56
C ASN A 103 -13.33 -9.20 3.26
N LEU A 104 -14.66 -9.32 3.26
CA LEU A 104 -15.32 -10.57 2.90
C LEU A 104 -14.95 -11.04 1.49
N VAL A 105 -14.87 -10.12 0.53
CA VAL A 105 -14.42 -10.46 -0.83
C VAL A 105 -12.97 -10.94 -0.81
N PHE A 106 -12.08 -10.29 -0.07
CA PHE A 106 -10.69 -10.72 0.05
C PHE A 106 -10.56 -12.11 0.70
N GLU A 107 -11.30 -12.39 1.75
CA GLU A 107 -11.33 -13.71 2.42
C GLU A 107 -11.82 -14.82 1.49
N ILE A 108 -12.94 -14.58 0.79
CA ILE A 108 -13.51 -15.55 -0.16
C ILE A 108 -12.53 -15.82 -1.31
N THR A 109 -11.87 -14.78 -1.80
CA THR A 109 -10.95 -14.87 -2.95
C THR A 109 -9.53 -15.28 -2.55
N ARG A 110 -9.25 -15.47 -1.25
CA ARG A 110 -7.92 -15.76 -0.69
C ARG A 110 -6.88 -14.66 -0.95
N PHE A 111 -7.34 -13.43 -1.16
CA PHE A 111 -6.46 -12.26 -1.36
C PHE A 111 -5.79 -11.83 -0.06
N ASP A 112 -6.35 -12.19 1.08
CA ASP A 112 -5.76 -12.05 2.42
C ASP A 112 -4.40 -12.76 2.56
N GLN A 113 -4.12 -13.77 1.72
CA GLN A 113 -2.85 -14.48 1.70
C GLN A 113 -1.82 -13.85 0.75
N VAL A 114 -2.27 -12.97 -0.14
CA VAL A 114 -1.45 -12.33 -1.18
C VAL A 114 -1.02 -10.93 -0.77
N PHE A 115 -1.88 -10.22 -0.04
CA PHE A 115 -1.66 -8.85 0.40
C PHE A 115 -1.42 -8.77 1.90
N ALA A 116 -0.53 -7.87 2.31
CA ALA A 116 -0.51 -7.41 3.70
C ALA A 116 -1.70 -6.47 3.91
N ILE A 117 -2.64 -6.87 4.78
CA ILE A 117 -3.89 -6.16 5.04
C ILE A 117 -3.91 -5.71 6.50
N PHE A 118 -4.19 -4.43 6.74
CA PHE A 118 -4.31 -3.86 8.08
C PHE A 118 -5.69 -3.21 8.28
N PRO A 119 -6.31 -3.38 9.46
CA PRO A 119 -7.68 -2.90 9.69
C PRO A 119 -7.80 -1.37 9.66
N CYS A 120 -6.73 -0.64 10.00
CA CYS A 120 -6.67 0.81 9.93
C CYS A 120 -5.23 1.30 9.75
N PHE A 121 -5.10 2.57 9.38
CA PHE A 121 -3.79 3.22 9.24
C PHE A 121 -2.97 3.19 10.53
N ASP A 122 -3.59 3.42 11.69
CA ASP A 122 -2.88 3.41 12.98
C ASP A 122 -2.31 2.03 13.32
N SER A 123 -3.03 0.95 12.97
CA SER A 123 -2.55 -0.42 13.16
C SER A 123 -1.35 -0.74 12.29
N LEU A 124 -1.29 -0.17 11.07
CA LEU A 124 -0.14 -0.30 10.19
C LEU A 124 1.11 0.35 10.81
N VAL A 125 0.96 1.58 11.31
CA VAL A 125 2.03 2.34 11.97
C VAL A 125 2.50 1.62 13.24
N ALA A 126 1.58 1.09 14.04
CA ALA A 126 1.95 0.32 15.23
C ALA A 126 2.73 -0.95 14.87
N SER A 127 2.29 -1.70 13.86
CA SER A 127 2.96 -2.92 13.42
C SER A 127 4.35 -2.64 12.85
N SER A 128 4.54 -1.48 12.22
CA SER A 128 5.83 -1.08 11.69
C SER A 128 6.82 -0.75 12.80
N VAL A 129 6.36 -0.07 13.86
CA VAL A 129 7.18 0.24 15.03
C VAL A 129 7.61 -1.04 15.77
N LEU A 130 6.72 -2.03 15.91
CA LEU A 130 7.02 -3.29 16.62
C LEU A 130 8.09 -4.14 15.92
N LEU A 131 8.08 -4.23 14.59
CA LEU A 131 9.10 -4.97 13.82
C LEU A 131 10.52 -4.37 13.96
N ASN A 132 10.62 -3.07 14.24
CA ASN A 132 11.92 -2.42 14.48
C ASN A 132 12.43 -2.58 15.92
N GLN A 133 11.54 -2.90 16.88
CA GLN A 133 11.92 -3.09 18.27
C GLN A 133 12.54 -4.47 18.52
N GLU A 134 12.05 -5.53 17.88
CA GLU A 134 12.64 -6.87 18.04
C GLU A 134 14.05 -6.98 17.43
N GLN A 135 14.34 -6.28 16.31
CA GLN A 135 15.69 -6.28 15.73
C GLN A 135 16.75 -5.57 16.59
N SER A 136 16.34 -4.63 17.44
CA SER A 136 17.28 -3.93 18.33
C SER A 136 17.64 -4.76 19.57
N GLN A 137 16.81 -5.74 19.94
CA GLN A 137 17.04 -6.53 21.15
C GLN A 137 18.08 -7.66 20.95
N TYR A 138 18.26 -8.13 19.72
CA TYR A 138 19.30 -9.13 19.39
C TYR A 138 20.72 -8.56 19.26
N LEU A 139 20.88 -7.24 19.14
CA LEU A 139 22.18 -6.57 19.03
C LEU A 139 22.83 -6.22 20.38
N LEU A 140 22.11 -6.36 21.50
CA LEU A 140 22.63 -6.14 22.85
C LEU A 140 23.02 -7.44 23.57
N ALA A 141 22.87 -8.60 22.92
CA ALA A 141 23.11 -9.92 23.51
C ALA A 141 24.28 -10.70 22.87
N ALA A 142 25.12 -10.06 22.05
CA ALA A 142 26.33 -10.63 21.45
C ALA A 142 27.54 -9.75 21.76
#